data_AF-A0A846V6Y7-F1
#
_entry.id   AF-A0A846V6Y7-F1
#
_cell.length_a   1.000
_cell.length_b   1.000
_cell.length_c   1.000
_cell.angle_alpha   90.00
_cell.angle_beta   90.00
_cell.angle_gamma   90.00
#
_symmetry.space_group_name_H-M   'P 1'
#
loop_
_entity.id
_entity.type
_entity.pdbx_description
1 polymer ?
#
loop_
_entity_poly.entity_id
_entity_poly.type
_entity_poly.pdbx_seq_one_letter_code
_entity_poly.pdbx_strand_id
1 'polypeptide(L)'
;MRIRLTASCAALALLAGCSAQHAAKPSDVAPATQAAAARPAADDNLNAVAWSQSAIEHDLIYLQTYRDAQARLPAALKDRSWDALSKEDRAAPLKNQKPAVVLDIDETVLDNSPYQARLIRSGGEFNEADWAAWCKEQKARALPGVVEFTQFAAKHGVAVIYISNRAKDLDEATLGNLRKAGLPVSGPEAFLGLGTFVQDCEQIGTEKGCRRQQISKKYRVLMQFGDQIGDFVTVLANNAEGRSKAMAPYLNWVGTRWFVLPNATYGSWEPALFNNDWSAPREERHRLKVNALRVD
;
A
#
# COMPACT_ATOMS: atom_id res chain seq x y z
N MET A 1 53.26 99.23 57.47
CA MET A 1 54.73 99.13 57.61
C MET A 1 55.15 97.77 57.12
N ARG A 2 55.85 97.72 55.97
CA ARG A 2 56.82 96.69 55.50
C ARG A 2 56.35 95.22 55.40
N ILE A 3 56.78 94.36 54.48
CA ILE A 3 57.57 94.36 53.24
C ILE A 3 57.23 93.00 52.56
N ARG A 4 57.31 92.99 51.23
CA ARG A 4 57.25 91.91 50.23
C ARG A 4 57.89 90.55 50.60
N LEU A 5 57.34 89.47 50.02
CA LEU A 5 58.13 88.46 49.29
C LEU A 5 57.29 87.77 48.20
N THR A 6 57.81 87.86 46.97
CA THR A 6 57.39 87.20 45.73
C THR A 6 58.02 85.82 45.61
N ALA A 7 57.28 84.83 45.12
CA ALA A 7 57.84 83.69 44.36
C ALA A 7 56.77 83.08 43.44
N SER A 8 57.10 83.05 42.15
CA SER A 8 56.35 82.50 41.02
C SER A 8 56.54 80.98 40.86
N CYS A 9 55.77 80.42 39.90
CA CYS A 9 55.89 79.11 39.24
C CYS A 9 55.12 77.96 39.93
N ALA A 10 54.36 77.10 39.26
CA ALA A 10 54.13 76.86 37.83
C ALA A 10 52.75 76.22 37.64
N ALA A 11 52.14 76.49 36.49
CA ALA A 11 50.87 75.90 36.07
C ALA A 11 51.04 74.41 35.72
N LEU A 12 50.18 73.56 36.30
CA LEU A 12 49.88 72.23 35.78
C LEU A 12 48.37 72.13 35.57
N ALA A 13 47.98 72.19 34.30
CA ALA A 13 46.61 71.96 33.85
C ALA A 13 46.26 70.48 34.05
N LEU A 14 45.42 70.19 35.04
CA LEU A 14 44.76 68.90 35.18
C LEU A 14 43.50 68.90 34.30
N LEU A 15 43.62 68.32 33.11
CA LEU A 15 42.48 67.97 32.26
C LEU A 15 41.71 66.82 32.92
N ALA A 16 40.58 67.15 33.53
CA ALA A 16 39.57 66.17 33.94
C ALA A 16 38.89 65.63 32.68
N GLY A 17 39.33 64.46 32.21
CA GLY A 17 38.62 63.67 31.21
C GLY A 17 37.39 63.01 31.84
N CYS A 18 36.22 63.61 31.69
CA CYS A 18 34.96 62.91 31.93
C CYS A 18 34.80 61.83 30.86
N SER A 19 34.95 60.55 31.22
CA SER A 19 34.43 59.46 30.40
C SER A 19 32.91 59.45 30.54
N ALA A 20 32.23 60.12 29.60
CA ALA A 20 30.80 59.91 29.43
C ALA A 20 30.59 58.49 28.90
N GLN A 21 30.24 57.57 29.80
CA GLN A 21 29.64 56.29 29.40
C GLN A 21 28.44 56.61 28.52
N HIS A 22 28.56 56.32 27.23
CA HIS A 22 27.40 56.27 26.36
C HIS A 22 26.50 55.16 26.91
N ALA A 23 25.42 55.54 27.58
CA ALA A 23 24.32 54.64 27.84
C ALA A 23 23.85 54.11 26.48
N ALA A 24 24.05 52.82 26.24
CA ALA A 24 23.55 52.16 25.04
C ALA A 24 22.04 52.41 24.97
N LYS A 25 21.57 52.93 23.84
CA LYS A 25 20.13 52.96 23.55
C LYS A 25 19.58 51.55 23.75
N PRO A 26 18.41 51.37 24.38
CA PRO A 26 17.75 50.08 24.34
C PRO A 26 17.55 49.71 22.87
N SER A 27 18.22 48.64 22.44
CA SER A 27 17.99 48.08 21.12
C SER A 27 16.52 47.74 21.02
N ASP A 28 15.85 48.29 20.00
CA ASP A 28 14.54 47.81 19.60
C ASP A 28 14.66 46.30 19.38
N VAL A 29 14.06 45.54 20.29
CA VAL A 29 13.95 44.08 20.15
C VAL A 29 13.09 43.88 18.93
N ALA A 30 13.73 43.48 17.82
CA ALA A 30 13.02 43.08 16.62
C ALA A 30 11.92 42.10 17.02
N PRO A 31 10.66 42.27 16.53
CA PRO A 31 9.59 41.37 16.89
C PRO A 31 10.06 39.96 16.57
N ALA A 32 10.04 39.09 17.58
CA ALA A 32 10.38 37.69 17.41
C ALA A 32 9.54 37.16 16.25
N THR A 33 10.21 36.81 15.15
CA THR A 33 9.57 36.07 14.06
C THR A 33 8.98 34.82 14.70
N GLN A 34 7.66 34.80 14.86
CA GLN A 34 6.94 33.57 15.15
C GLN A 34 7.39 32.58 14.08
N ALA A 35 8.15 31.57 14.48
CA ALA A 35 8.45 30.45 13.61
C ALA A 35 7.09 29.96 13.10
N ALA A 36 6.86 30.11 11.80
CA ALA A 36 5.65 29.60 11.18
C ALA A 36 5.53 28.15 11.63
N ALA A 37 4.40 27.79 12.26
CA ALA A 37 4.16 26.41 12.68
C ALA A 37 4.50 25.53 11.48
N ALA A 38 5.48 24.63 11.66
CA ALA A 38 5.96 23.78 10.58
C ALA A 38 4.73 23.10 9.98
N ARG A 39 4.43 23.39 8.71
CA ARG A 39 3.35 22.69 8.02
C ARG A 39 3.66 21.20 8.13
N PRO A 40 2.67 20.33 8.43
CA PRO A 40 2.88 18.90 8.36
C PRO A 40 3.54 18.58 7.02
N ALA A 41 4.61 17.78 7.05
CA ALA A 41 5.23 17.31 5.81
C ALA A 41 4.15 16.68 4.93
N ALA A 42 4.18 16.99 3.63
CA ALA A 42 3.24 16.37 2.70
C ALA A 42 3.49 14.85 2.68
N ASP A 43 2.42 14.09 2.58
CA ASP A 43 2.49 12.64 2.44
C ASP A 43 2.09 12.26 1.00
N ASP A 44 2.98 11.56 0.30
CA ASP A 44 2.76 11.06 -1.07
C ASP A 44 1.44 10.30 -1.22
N ASN A 45 0.99 9.62 -0.17
CA ASN A 45 -0.17 8.73 -0.21
C ASN A 45 -1.49 9.47 0.09
N LEU A 46 -1.44 10.75 0.48
CA LEU A 46 -2.63 11.50 0.94
C LEU A 46 -3.76 11.49 -0.09
N ASN A 47 -3.47 11.83 -1.35
CA ASN A 47 -4.50 11.90 -2.38
C ASN A 47 -5.00 10.51 -2.81
N ALA A 48 -4.13 9.49 -2.80
CA ALA A 48 -4.53 8.13 -3.12
C ALA A 48 -5.48 7.57 -2.06
N VAL A 49 -5.17 7.76 -0.77
CA VAL A 49 -6.06 7.35 0.33
C VAL A 49 -7.35 8.16 0.33
N ALA A 50 -7.28 9.47 0.09
CA ALA A 50 -8.48 10.30 -0.02
C ALA A 50 -9.38 9.83 -1.16
N TRP A 51 -8.82 9.49 -2.32
CA TRP A 51 -9.58 8.92 -3.43
C TRP A 51 -10.22 7.58 -3.06
N SER A 52 -9.45 6.65 -2.49
CA SER A 52 -9.98 5.34 -2.06
C SER A 52 -11.07 5.42 -1.00
N GLN A 53 -11.04 6.43 -0.11
CA GLN A 53 -12.02 6.57 0.97
C GLN A 53 -13.25 7.40 0.62
N SER A 54 -13.12 8.36 -0.30
CA SER A 54 -14.14 9.41 -0.48
C SER A 54 -14.63 9.59 -1.91
N ALA A 55 -13.87 9.13 -2.91
CA ALA A 55 -14.33 9.22 -4.29
C ALA A 55 -15.33 8.09 -4.58
N ILE A 56 -16.53 8.44 -5.03
CA ILE A 56 -17.52 7.44 -5.42
C ILE A 56 -17.05 6.65 -6.65
N GLU A 57 -16.19 7.23 -7.48
CA GLU A 57 -15.56 6.59 -8.65
C GLU A 57 -14.77 5.35 -8.25
N HIS A 58 -14.10 5.37 -7.10
CA HIS A 58 -13.43 4.19 -6.56
C HIS A 58 -14.45 3.05 -6.42
N ASP A 59 -15.49 3.26 -5.62
CA ASP A 59 -16.50 2.25 -5.33
C ASP A 59 -17.26 1.78 -6.59
N LEU A 60 -17.48 2.68 -7.56
CA LEU A 60 -18.10 2.35 -8.84
C LEU A 60 -17.23 1.42 -9.71
N ILE A 61 -15.91 1.56 -9.70
CA ILE A 61 -15.00 0.67 -10.42
C ILE A 61 -15.06 -0.75 -9.86
N TYR A 62 -15.05 -0.91 -8.52
CA TYR A 62 -15.22 -2.22 -7.87
C TYR A 62 -16.57 -2.84 -8.22
N LEU A 63 -17.65 -2.07 -8.08
CA LEU A 63 -19.00 -2.53 -8.39
C LEU A 63 -19.15 -2.97 -9.85
N GLN A 64 -18.63 -2.18 -10.79
CA GLN A 64 -18.62 -2.53 -12.21
C GLN A 64 -17.86 -3.84 -12.44
N THR A 65 -16.65 -3.95 -11.89
CA THR A 65 -15.78 -5.11 -12.13
C THR A 65 -16.39 -6.41 -11.61
N TYR A 66 -16.96 -6.40 -10.40
CA TYR A 66 -17.64 -7.59 -9.86
C TYR A 66 -18.95 -7.92 -10.57
N ARG A 67 -19.69 -6.92 -11.08
CA ARG A 67 -20.87 -7.16 -11.93
C ARG A 67 -20.51 -7.77 -13.28
N ASP A 68 -19.45 -7.28 -13.91
CA ASP A 68 -18.94 -7.82 -15.17
C ASP A 68 -18.48 -9.27 -14.98
N ALA A 69 -17.77 -9.55 -13.88
CA ALA A 69 -17.39 -10.91 -13.51
C ALA A 69 -18.61 -11.81 -13.27
N GLN A 70 -19.60 -11.34 -12.50
CA GLN A 70 -20.85 -12.08 -12.26
C GLN A 70 -21.55 -12.43 -13.57
N ALA A 71 -21.66 -11.48 -14.51
CA ALA A 71 -22.26 -11.68 -15.81
C ALA A 71 -21.50 -12.71 -16.68
N ARG A 72 -20.17 -12.81 -16.51
CA ARG A 72 -19.31 -13.77 -17.24
C ARG A 72 -19.30 -15.17 -16.64
N LEU A 73 -19.59 -15.32 -15.34
CA LEU A 73 -19.43 -16.58 -14.63
C LEU A 73 -20.17 -17.77 -15.27
N PRO A 74 -21.43 -17.65 -15.74
CA PRO A 74 -22.13 -18.77 -16.37
C PRO A 74 -21.43 -19.32 -17.62
N ALA A 75 -20.83 -18.44 -18.44
CA ALA A 75 -20.11 -18.84 -19.65
C ALA A 75 -18.81 -19.57 -19.29
N ALA A 76 -18.03 -19.02 -18.35
CA ALA A 76 -16.80 -19.63 -17.85
C ALA A 76 -17.08 -21.01 -17.21
N LEU A 77 -18.18 -21.13 -16.47
CA LEU A 77 -18.58 -22.38 -15.83
C LEU A 77 -18.89 -23.48 -16.86
N LYS A 78 -19.57 -23.14 -17.95
CA LYS A 78 -19.99 -24.06 -19.03
C LYS A 78 -18.82 -24.56 -19.88
N ASP A 79 -17.84 -23.72 -20.17
CA ASP A 79 -16.69 -24.08 -21.01
C ASP A 79 -15.68 -24.93 -20.22
N ARG A 80 -15.68 -26.25 -20.44
CA ARG A 80 -14.80 -27.21 -19.73
C ARG A 80 -13.30 -27.00 -19.99
N SER A 81 -12.93 -26.24 -21.02
CA SER A 81 -11.54 -25.88 -21.33
C SER A 81 -11.10 -24.55 -20.70
N TRP A 82 -12.04 -23.83 -20.09
CA TRP A 82 -11.78 -22.55 -19.44
C TRP A 82 -10.84 -22.68 -18.26
N ASP A 83 -9.85 -21.80 -18.20
CA ASP A 83 -8.95 -21.67 -17.07
C ASP A 83 -8.40 -20.24 -16.97
N ALA A 84 -8.32 -19.76 -15.74
CA ALA A 84 -7.78 -18.46 -15.39
C ALA A 84 -6.43 -18.56 -14.66
N LEU A 85 -5.87 -19.74 -14.43
CA LEU A 85 -4.46 -19.84 -14.01
C LEU A 85 -3.51 -19.60 -15.18
N SER A 86 -2.37 -18.95 -14.88
CA SER A 86 -1.25 -18.86 -15.81
C SER A 86 -0.76 -20.27 -16.20
N LYS A 87 -0.06 -20.39 -17.33
CA LYS A 87 0.52 -21.69 -17.74
C LYS A 87 1.46 -22.24 -16.68
N GLU A 88 2.21 -21.36 -16.03
CA GLU A 88 3.18 -21.67 -14.99
C GLU A 88 2.51 -22.14 -13.68
N ASP A 89 1.32 -21.62 -13.37
CA ASP A 89 0.58 -21.99 -12.16
C ASP A 89 -0.35 -23.19 -12.35
N ARG A 90 -0.65 -23.58 -13.60
CA ARG A 90 -1.47 -24.74 -13.93
C ARG A 90 -0.66 -26.04 -13.83
N ALA A 91 -0.44 -26.51 -12.59
CA ALA A 91 0.38 -27.70 -12.30
C ALA A 91 -0.35 -29.05 -12.48
N ALA A 92 -1.67 -29.06 -12.66
CA ALA A 92 -2.46 -30.28 -12.89
C ALA A 92 -3.51 -30.11 -14.02
N PRO A 93 -3.86 -31.18 -14.76
CA PRO A 93 -4.84 -31.09 -15.86
C PRO A 93 -6.25 -30.70 -15.39
N LEU A 94 -6.98 -29.93 -16.21
CA LEU A 94 -8.35 -29.46 -15.90
C LEU A 94 -9.40 -30.58 -15.72
N LYS A 95 -9.09 -31.80 -16.16
CA LYS A 95 -10.05 -32.92 -16.18
C LYS A 95 -10.49 -33.26 -14.74
N ASN A 96 -11.81 -33.38 -14.55
CA ASN A 96 -12.44 -33.74 -13.27
C ASN A 96 -12.20 -32.77 -12.10
N GLN A 97 -11.77 -31.54 -12.38
CA GLN A 97 -11.58 -30.52 -11.34
C GLN A 97 -12.87 -29.77 -11.01
N LYS A 98 -13.02 -29.37 -9.75
CA LYS A 98 -14.15 -28.53 -9.31
C LYS A 98 -13.96 -27.08 -9.77
N PRO A 99 -15.01 -26.35 -10.15
CA PRO A 99 -14.86 -24.94 -10.50
C PRO A 99 -14.53 -24.10 -9.25
N ALA A 100 -13.66 -23.11 -9.40
CA ALA A 100 -13.36 -22.13 -8.36
C ALA A 100 -13.16 -20.72 -8.93
N VAL A 101 -13.30 -19.72 -8.08
CA VAL A 101 -12.75 -18.37 -8.28
C VAL A 101 -11.70 -18.11 -7.21
N VAL A 102 -10.63 -17.39 -7.59
CA VAL A 102 -9.53 -17.05 -6.71
C VAL A 102 -9.48 -15.55 -6.53
N LEU A 103 -9.44 -15.06 -5.30
CA LEU A 103 -9.37 -13.65 -4.99
C LEU A 103 -8.17 -13.37 -4.08
N ASP A 104 -7.46 -12.28 -4.35
CA ASP A 104 -6.71 -11.61 -3.29
C ASP A 104 -7.67 -11.06 -2.19
N ILE A 105 -7.13 -10.68 -1.04
CA ILE A 105 -7.89 -10.08 0.05
C ILE A 105 -7.74 -8.56 0.13
N ASP A 106 -6.52 -8.04 0.21
CA ASP A 106 -6.29 -6.66 0.66
C ASP A 106 -6.42 -5.70 -0.52
N GLU A 107 -7.33 -4.73 -0.45
CA GLU A 107 -7.70 -3.87 -1.60
C GLU A 107 -8.32 -4.65 -2.78
N THR A 108 -8.66 -5.93 -2.57
CA THR A 108 -9.46 -6.72 -3.51
C THR A 108 -10.82 -7.07 -2.91
N VAL A 109 -10.82 -7.65 -1.72
CA VAL A 109 -12.03 -8.09 -1.01
C VAL A 109 -12.29 -7.21 0.20
N LEU A 110 -11.25 -6.87 0.96
CA LEU A 110 -11.30 -6.08 2.19
C LEU A 110 -10.65 -4.72 1.97
N ASP A 111 -11.33 -3.66 2.42
CA ASP A 111 -10.85 -2.28 2.40
C ASP A 111 -9.99 -2.01 3.65
N ASN A 112 -8.70 -1.82 3.43
CA ASN A 112 -7.71 -1.49 4.45
C ASN A 112 -7.26 -0.02 4.37
N SER A 113 -7.91 0.81 3.56
CA SER A 113 -7.63 2.24 3.51
C SER A 113 -7.64 2.94 4.89
N PRO A 114 -8.41 2.52 5.92
CA PRO A 114 -8.31 3.13 7.24
C PRO A 114 -6.96 2.89 7.92
N TYR A 115 -6.26 1.79 7.61
CA TYR A 115 -4.87 1.59 8.04
C TYR A 115 -3.94 2.59 7.37
N GLN A 116 -4.07 2.80 6.06
CA GLN A 116 -3.29 3.81 5.32
C GLN A 116 -3.54 5.22 5.86
N ALA A 117 -4.80 5.56 6.19
CA ALA A 117 -5.14 6.82 6.84
C ALA A 117 -4.50 6.98 8.23
N ARG A 118 -4.31 5.90 8.99
CA ARG A 118 -3.58 5.95 10.27
C ARG A 118 -2.10 6.28 10.08
N LEU A 119 -1.46 5.70 9.06
CA LEU A 119 -0.07 5.99 8.73
C LEU A 119 0.12 7.47 8.35
N ILE A 120 -0.74 8.00 7.48
CA ILE A 120 -0.70 9.42 7.11
C ILE A 120 -0.88 10.32 8.34
N ARG A 121 -1.84 9.99 9.21
CA ARG A 121 -2.11 10.80 10.41
C ARG A 121 -1.00 10.73 11.46
N SER A 122 -0.27 9.63 11.54
CA SER A 122 0.88 9.48 12.45
C SER A 122 2.20 9.95 11.83
N GLY A 123 2.24 10.19 10.52
CA GLY A 123 3.49 10.40 9.77
C GLY A 123 4.36 9.15 9.69
N GLY A 124 3.80 7.97 9.98
CA GLY A 124 4.51 6.70 10.02
C GLY A 124 4.63 6.02 8.66
N GLU A 125 5.27 4.85 8.67
CA GLU A 125 5.40 3.97 7.51
C GLU A 125 4.89 2.57 7.84
N PHE A 126 4.66 1.76 6.81
CA PHE A 126 4.26 0.37 6.99
C PHE A 126 5.25 -0.36 7.92
N ASN A 127 4.70 -1.08 8.90
CA ASN A 127 5.44 -2.06 9.67
C ASN A 127 4.52 -3.24 10.00
N GLU A 128 5.13 -4.42 10.13
CA GLU A 128 4.39 -5.68 10.27
C GLU A 128 3.59 -5.75 11.58
N ALA A 129 4.08 -5.14 12.67
CA ALA A 129 3.43 -5.18 13.97
C ALA A 129 2.12 -4.38 13.98
N ASP A 130 2.14 -3.15 13.47
CA ASP A 130 0.95 -2.31 13.36
C ASP A 130 -0.06 -2.87 12.35
N TRP A 131 0.44 -3.45 11.25
CA TRP A 131 -0.40 -4.16 10.29
C TRP A 131 -1.09 -5.39 10.91
N ALA A 132 -0.36 -6.20 11.66
CA ALA A 132 -0.92 -7.33 12.39
C ALA A 132 -1.96 -6.88 13.43
N ALA A 133 -1.72 -5.76 14.11
CA ALA A 133 -2.67 -5.16 15.02
C ALA A 133 -3.95 -4.73 14.29
N TRP A 134 -3.85 -4.06 13.14
CA TRP A 134 -4.99 -3.72 12.28
C TRP A 134 -5.79 -4.96 11.87
N CYS A 135 -5.12 -6.01 11.39
CA CYS A 135 -5.78 -7.25 10.99
C CYS A 135 -6.55 -7.91 12.15
N LYS A 136 -5.98 -7.88 13.36
CA LYS A 136 -6.60 -8.43 14.58
C LYS A 136 -7.82 -7.64 15.04
N GLU A 137 -8.00 -6.38 14.62
CA GLU A 137 -9.24 -5.63 14.86
C GLU A 137 -10.43 -6.21 14.06
N GLN A 138 -10.17 -6.94 12.96
CA GLN A 138 -11.18 -7.60 12.12
C GLN A 138 -12.34 -6.69 11.69
N LYS A 139 -12.02 -5.43 11.35
CA LYS A 139 -13.01 -4.39 11.03
C LYS A 139 -12.89 -3.84 9.61
N ALA A 140 -12.02 -4.41 8.78
CA ALA A 140 -11.97 -4.05 7.38
C ALA A 140 -13.32 -4.38 6.73
N ARG A 141 -13.92 -3.43 6.02
CA ARG A 141 -15.21 -3.66 5.35
C ARG A 141 -14.98 -4.42 4.05
N ALA A 142 -16.00 -5.11 3.56
CA ALA A 142 -15.95 -5.61 2.18
C ALA A 142 -15.97 -4.45 1.19
N LEU A 143 -15.18 -4.55 0.13
CA LEU A 143 -15.24 -3.64 -1.01
C LEU A 143 -16.54 -3.82 -1.81
N PRO A 144 -17.02 -2.80 -2.56
CA PRO A 144 -18.31 -2.88 -3.24
C PRO A 144 -18.42 -4.04 -4.24
N GLY A 145 -19.57 -4.72 -4.25
CA GLY A 145 -19.89 -5.80 -5.21
C GLY A 145 -19.31 -7.18 -4.88
N VAL A 146 -18.22 -7.27 -4.11
CA VAL A 146 -17.52 -8.55 -3.85
C VAL A 146 -18.38 -9.56 -3.08
N VAL A 147 -19.18 -9.11 -2.11
CA VAL A 147 -20.07 -9.97 -1.32
C VAL A 147 -21.14 -10.60 -2.21
N GLU A 148 -21.79 -9.79 -3.06
CA GLU A 148 -22.82 -10.26 -3.99
C GLU A 148 -22.23 -11.30 -4.96
N PHE A 149 -21.09 -10.96 -5.58
CA PHE A 149 -20.41 -11.84 -6.52
C PHE A 149 -19.99 -13.18 -5.90
N THR A 150 -19.34 -13.15 -4.73
CA THR A 150 -18.83 -14.38 -4.10
C THR A 150 -19.98 -15.26 -3.60
N GLN A 151 -21.06 -14.68 -3.06
CA GLN A 151 -22.26 -15.43 -2.71
C GLN A 151 -22.95 -16.02 -3.94
N PHE A 152 -23.02 -15.27 -5.05
CA PHE A 152 -23.51 -15.76 -6.33
C PHE A 152 -22.69 -16.95 -6.82
N ALA A 153 -21.35 -16.85 -6.80
CA ALA A 153 -20.46 -17.94 -7.18
C ALA A 153 -20.68 -19.20 -6.32
N ALA A 154 -20.70 -19.04 -5.00
CA ALA A 154 -20.95 -20.13 -4.06
C ALA A 154 -22.31 -20.81 -4.30
N LYS A 155 -23.37 -20.04 -4.55
CA LYS A 155 -24.71 -20.56 -4.86
C LYS A 155 -24.75 -21.37 -6.16
N HIS A 156 -23.85 -21.11 -7.10
CA HIS A 156 -23.70 -21.85 -8.35
C HIS A 156 -22.69 -23.00 -8.26
N GLY A 157 -22.30 -23.41 -7.04
CA GLY A 157 -21.38 -24.52 -6.82
C GLY A 157 -19.93 -24.22 -7.20
N VAL A 158 -19.57 -22.94 -7.33
CA VAL A 158 -18.20 -22.49 -7.58
C VAL A 158 -17.54 -22.21 -6.23
N ALA A 159 -16.41 -22.86 -5.97
CA ALA A 159 -15.64 -22.61 -4.75
C ALA A 159 -15.08 -21.17 -4.75
N VAL A 160 -15.15 -20.50 -3.61
CA VAL A 160 -14.55 -19.18 -3.41
C VAL A 160 -13.29 -19.37 -2.57
N ILE A 161 -12.14 -19.03 -3.13
CA ILE A 161 -10.83 -19.27 -2.54
C ILE A 161 -10.09 -17.95 -2.45
N TYR A 162 -9.54 -17.66 -1.27
CA TYR A 162 -8.76 -16.46 -1.02
C TYR A 162 -7.26 -16.80 -0.92
N ILE A 163 -6.42 -16.10 -1.67
CA ILE A 163 -4.95 -16.21 -1.58
C ILE A 163 -4.40 -14.82 -1.25
N SER A 164 -3.89 -14.65 -0.03
CA SER A 164 -3.41 -13.35 0.46
C SER A 164 -1.98 -13.44 0.97
N ASN A 165 -1.28 -12.31 0.95
CA ASN A 165 0.01 -12.16 1.59
C ASN A 165 -0.04 -11.77 3.08
N ARG A 166 -1.23 -11.74 3.69
CA ARG A 166 -1.32 -11.76 5.16
C ARG A 166 -0.58 -12.98 5.70
N ALA A 167 0.27 -12.75 6.70
CA ALA A 167 1.08 -13.78 7.34
C ALA A 167 0.20 -14.87 7.97
N LYS A 168 0.75 -16.09 8.03
CA LYS A 168 0.03 -17.28 8.51
C LYS A 168 -0.54 -17.15 9.94
N ASP A 169 0.12 -16.40 10.80
CA ASP A 169 -0.35 -16.13 12.17
C ASP A 169 -1.61 -15.24 12.19
N LEU A 170 -1.97 -14.61 11.07
CA LEU A 170 -3.19 -13.84 10.89
C LEU A 170 -4.33 -14.65 10.26
N ASP A 171 -4.18 -15.95 10.03
CA ASP A 171 -5.18 -16.82 9.40
C ASP A 171 -6.55 -16.69 10.10
N GLU A 172 -6.59 -16.86 11.43
CA GLU A 172 -7.84 -16.79 12.20
C GLU A 172 -8.49 -15.41 12.16
N ALA A 173 -7.68 -14.35 12.29
CA ALA A 173 -8.17 -12.98 12.24
C ALA A 173 -8.77 -12.64 10.88
N THR A 174 -8.08 -13.07 9.82
CA THR A 174 -8.51 -12.86 8.44
C THR A 174 -9.81 -13.60 8.15
N LEU A 175 -9.89 -14.88 8.48
CA LEU A 175 -11.12 -15.67 8.32
C LEU A 175 -12.28 -15.09 9.15
N GLY A 176 -12.00 -14.59 10.36
CA GLY A 176 -12.97 -13.89 11.20
C GLY A 176 -13.51 -12.62 10.52
N ASN A 177 -12.63 -11.79 9.96
CA ASN A 177 -13.03 -10.58 9.24
C ASN A 177 -13.85 -10.91 7.97
N LEU A 178 -13.42 -11.89 7.16
CA LEU A 178 -14.14 -12.30 5.95
C LEU A 178 -15.59 -12.72 6.28
N ARG A 179 -15.77 -13.55 7.31
CA ARG A 179 -17.11 -13.98 7.75
C ARG A 179 -17.95 -12.80 8.25
N LYS A 180 -17.37 -11.91 9.07
CA LYS A 180 -18.05 -10.69 9.56
C LYS A 180 -18.50 -9.78 8.41
N ALA A 181 -17.72 -9.73 7.34
CA ALA A 181 -18.02 -8.96 6.14
C ALA A 181 -19.04 -9.66 5.20
N GLY A 182 -19.55 -10.84 5.56
CA GLY A 182 -20.57 -11.56 4.79
C GLY A 182 -20.03 -12.44 3.67
N LEU A 183 -18.72 -12.68 3.63
CA LEU A 183 -18.07 -13.45 2.57
C LEU A 183 -18.11 -14.95 2.86
N PRO A 184 -18.34 -15.79 1.84
CA PRO A 184 -18.34 -17.23 2.01
C PRO A 184 -16.93 -17.72 2.33
N VAL A 185 -16.83 -18.55 3.38
CA VAL A 185 -15.59 -19.22 3.81
C VAL A 185 -15.94 -20.69 4.06
N SER A 186 -15.61 -21.57 3.11
CA SER A 186 -16.04 -22.98 3.13
C SER A 186 -14.85 -23.95 3.11
N GLY A 187 -14.64 -24.64 4.22
CA GLY A 187 -13.62 -25.68 4.35
C GLY A 187 -12.19 -25.14 4.53
N PRO A 188 -11.20 -26.03 4.74
CA PRO A 188 -9.83 -25.66 5.04
C PRO A 188 -9.07 -25.03 3.86
N GLU A 189 -9.59 -25.16 2.64
CA GLU A 189 -8.96 -24.64 1.41
C GLU A 189 -9.48 -23.26 1.02
N ALA A 190 -10.44 -22.71 1.79
CA ALA A 190 -11.02 -21.40 1.51
C ALA A 190 -9.96 -20.28 1.58
N PHE A 191 -8.86 -20.47 2.29
CA PHE A 191 -7.83 -19.46 2.48
C PHE A 191 -6.42 -20.05 2.46
N LEU A 192 -5.50 -19.37 1.76
CA LEU A 192 -4.06 -19.64 1.74
C LEU A 192 -3.26 -18.35 1.99
N GLY A 193 -2.83 -18.15 3.24
CA GLY A 193 -1.99 -17.02 3.66
C GLY A 193 -0.51 -17.17 3.27
N LEU A 194 0.28 -16.12 3.48
CA LEU A 194 1.74 -16.14 3.30
C LEU A 194 2.38 -17.10 4.31
N GLY A 195 3.33 -17.92 3.83
CA GLY A 195 3.93 -18.99 4.65
C GLY A 195 3.16 -20.31 4.62
N THR A 196 2.10 -20.42 3.81
CA THR A 196 1.48 -21.72 3.51
C THR A 196 2.50 -22.63 2.82
N PHE A 197 2.84 -23.75 3.46
CA PHE A 197 3.71 -24.76 2.88
C PHE A 197 3.01 -25.46 1.70
N VAL A 198 3.70 -25.52 0.57
CA VAL A 198 3.26 -26.23 -0.63
C VAL A 198 4.32 -27.25 -1.00
N GLN A 199 3.96 -28.52 -0.93
CA GLN A 199 4.85 -29.60 -1.31
C GLN A 199 5.26 -29.49 -2.79
N ASP A 200 6.55 -29.71 -3.04
CA ASP A 200 7.19 -29.71 -4.36
C ASP A 200 7.08 -28.37 -5.11
N CYS A 201 7.01 -27.26 -4.37
CA CYS A 201 7.07 -25.91 -4.93
C CYS A 201 8.01 -25.03 -4.10
N GLU A 202 8.94 -24.37 -4.79
CA GLU A 202 9.86 -23.41 -4.18
C GLU A 202 9.21 -22.03 -4.10
N GLN A 203 9.03 -21.52 -2.88
CA GLN A 203 8.41 -20.23 -2.65
C GLN A 203 9.35 -19.08 -3.03
N ILE A 204 8.91 -18.21 -3.95
CA ILE A 204 9.66 -17.03 -4.40
C ILE A 204 9.13 -15.82 -3.63
N GLY A 205 9.87 -15.36 -2.62
CA GLY A 205 9.48 -14.19 -1.82
C GLY A 205 8.01 -14.24 -1.39
N THR A 206 7.25 -13.18 -1.69
CA THR A 206 5.81 -13.08 -1.41
C THR A 206 4.91 -13.46 -2.59
N GLU A 207 5.46 -14.00 -3.68
CA GLU A 207 4.70 -14.42 -4.85
C GLU A 207 3.66 -15.49 -4.49
N LYS A 208 2.52 -15.48 -5.19
CA LYS A 208 1.40 -16.38 -4.90
C LYS A 208 1.39 -17.67 -5.72
N GLY A 209 2.41 -17.88 -6.57
CA GLY A 209 2.50 -18.99 -7.51
C GLY A 209 2.33 -20.37 -6.87
N CYS A 210 3.10 -20.70 -5.82
CA CYS A 210 2.95 -22.01 -5.14
C CYS A 210 1.54 -22.25 -4.61
N ARG A 211 0.90 -21.22 -4.05
CA ARG A 211 -0.47 -21.30 -3.53
C ARG A 211 -1.47 -21.50 -4.68
N ARG A 212 -1.31 -20.81 -5.81
CA ARG A 212 -2.11 -21.06 -7.03
C ARG A 212 -1.90 -22.46 -7.60
N GLN A 213 -0.66 -22.96 -7.63
CA GLN A 213 -0.35 -24.34 -8.04
C GLN A 213 -1.02 -25.37 -7.11
N GLN A 214 -1.06 -25.12 -5.81
CA GLN A 214 -1.77 -25.98 -4.85
C GLN A 214 -3.27 -26.02 -5.14
N ILE A 215 -3.89 -24.88 -5.45
CA ILE A 215 -5.30 -24.81 -5.89
C ILE A 215 -5.50 -25.56 -7.21
N SER A 216 -4.55 -25.44 -8.14
CA SER A 216 -4.62 -26.08 -9.45
C SER A 216 -4.76 -27.60 -9.38
N LYS A 217 -4.32 -28.25 -8.28
CA LYS A 217 -4.42 -29.71 -8.08
C LYS A 217 -5.86 -30.20 -7.89
N LYS A 218 -6.78 -29.32 -7.49
CA LYS A 218 -8.17 -29.67 -7.16
C LYS A 218 -9.20 -28.86 -7.94
N TYR A 219 -8.81 -27.67 -8.41
CA TYR A 219 -9.75 -26.70 -8.97
C TYR A 219 -9.38 -26.21 -10.37
N ARG A 220 -10.40 -26.16 -11.23
CA ARG A 220 -10.41 -25.42 -12.48
C ARG A 220 -10.80 -23.99 -12.13
N VAL A 221 -9.84 -23.07 -12.20
CA VAL A 221 -10.05 -21.69 -11.77
C VAL A 221 -10.71 -20.95 -12.92
N LEU A 222 -11.90 -20.43 -12.67
CA LEU A 222 -12.71 -19.72 -13.66
C LEU A 222 -12.30 -18.25 -13.75
N MET A 223 -11.95 -17.65 -12.62
CA MET A 223 -11.62 -16.23 -12.54
C MET A 223 -10.58 -15.97 -11.45
N GLN A 224 -9.72 -14.99 -11.69
CA GLN A 224 -8.80 -14.43 -10.69
C GLN A 224 -9.13 -12.95 -10.48
N PHE A 225 -9.00 -12.48 -9.24
CA PHE A 225 -9.25 -11.09 -8.82
C PHE A 225 -8.08 -10.59 -7.98
N GLY A 226 -7.67 -9.36 -8.22
CA GLY A 226 -6.52 -8.77 -7.55
C GLY A 226 -6.31 -7.31 -7.91
N ASP A 227 -5.73 -6.54 -7.00
CA ASP A 227 -5.25 -5.19 -7.24
C ASP A 227 -3.78 -5.17 -7.68
N GLN A 228 -3.06 -6.29 -7.49
CA GLN A 228 -1.66 -6.44 -7.88
C GLN A 228 -1.49 -7.48 -9.00
N ILE A 229 -0.57 -7.23 -9.94
CA ILE A 229 -0.26 -8.23 -10.99
C ILE A 229 0.24 -9.58 -10.43
N GLY A 230 0.86 -9.56 -9.24
CA GLY A 230 1.32 -10.74 -8.51
C GLY A 230 0.18 -11.67 -8.04
N ASP A 231 -1.06 -11.18 -8.06
CA ASP A 231 -2.26 -11.97 -7.76
C ASP A 231 -2.61 -12.94 -8.88
N PHE A 232 -2.24 -12.58 -10.11
CA PHE A 232 -2.59 -13.31 -11.32
C PHE A 232 -1.48 -14.22 -11.83
N VAL A 233 -0.22 -13.74 -11.74
CA VAL A 233 0.97 -14.39 -12.31
C VAL A 233 2.20 -14.09 -11.45
N THR A 234 3.20 -14.97 -11.50
CA THR A 234 4.48 -14.75 -10.81
C THR A 234 5.32 -13.70 -11.54
N VAL A 235 5.80 -12.68 -10.82
CA VAL A 235 6.68 -11.63 -11.37
C VAL A 235 8.11 -11.81 -10.86
N LEU A 236 8.97 -12.41 -11.69
CA LEU A 236 10.36 -12.72 -11.29
C LEU A 236 11.25 -11.47 -11.17
N ALA A 237 10.99 -10.44 -11.99
CA ALA A 237 11.74 -9.19 -11.99
C ALA A 237 10.77 -8.02 -11.80
N ASN A 238 10.77 -7.42 -10.61
CA ASN A 238 9.89 -6.30 -10.30
C ASN A 238 10.50 -4.97 -10.77
N ASN A 239 10.48 -4.77 -12.09
CA ASN A 239 10.80 -3.53 -12.79
C ASN A 239 9.86 -3.38 -14.00
N ALA A 240 9.91 -2.24 -14.71
CA ALA A 240 8.97 -1.97 -15.81
C ALA A 240 8.95 -3.06 -16.89
N GLU A 241 10.13 -3.55 -17.31
CA GLU A 241 10.26 -4.59 -18.33
C GLU A 241 9.74 -5.95 -17.84
N GLY A 242 10.16 -6.38 -16.65
CA GLY A 242 9.78 -7.68 -16.08
C GLY A 242 8.28 -7.77 -15.82
N ARG A 243 7.67 -6.69 -15.32
CA ARG A 243 6.21 -6.59 -15.15
C ARG A 243 5.46 -6.66 -16.48
N SER A 244 5.94 -5.93 -17.49
CA SER A 244 5.35 -5.95 -18.84
C SER A 244 5.46 -7.33 -19.48
N LYS A 245 6.62 -7.98 -19.33
CA LYS A 245 6.89 -9.34 -19.84
C LYS A 245 6.01 -10.38 -19.17
N ALA A 246 5.81 -10.31 -17.85
CA ALA A 246 4.94 -11.22 -17.11
C ALA A 246 3.47 -11.13 -17.58
N MET A 247 3.00 -9.92 -17.90
CA MET A 247 1.62 -9.68 -18.32
C MET A 247 1.35 -9.92 -19.81
N ALA A 248 2.35 -9.78 -20.68
CA ALA A 248 2.18 -9.83 -22.14
C ALA A 248 1.37 -11.06 -22.66
N PRO A 249 1.56 -12.30 -22.15
CA PRO A 249 0.79 -13.46 -22.63
C PRO A 249 -0.70 -13.42 -22.26
N TYR A 250 -1.09 -12.58 -21.31
CA TYR A 250 -2.37 -12.61 -20.62
C TYR A 250 -3.19 -11.32 -20.77
N LEU A 251 -2.75 -10.35 -21.59
CA LEU A 251 -3.48 -9.08 -21.77
C LEU A 251 -4.93 -9.30 -22.22
N ASN A 252 -5.19 -10.26 -23.12
CA ASN A 252 -6.54 -10.60 -23.57
C ASN A 252 -7.41 -11.29 -22.51
N TRP A 253 -6.85 -11.63 -21.34
CA TRP A 253 -7.59 -12.23 -20.23
C TRP A 253 -8.16 -11.18 -19.29
N VAL A 254 -7.63 -9.96 -19.29
CA VAL A 254 -8.09 -8.86 -18.45
C VAL A 254 -9.54 -8.50 -18.82
N GLY A 255 -10.42 -8.40 -17.83
CA GLY A 255 -11.87 -8.18 -17.99
C GLY A 255 -12.66 -9.43 -18.42
N THR A 256 -12.01 -10.59 -18.57
CA THR A 256 -12.65 -11.84 -19.01
C THR A 256 -12.39 -12.99 -18.05
N ARG A 257 -11.12 -13.25 -17.75
CA ARG A 257 -10.64 -14.28 -16.80
C ARG A 257 -9.98 -13.63 -15.59
N TRP A 258 -9.31 -12.50 -15.81
CA TRP A 258 -8.63 -11.73 -14.77
C TRP A 258 -9.33 -10.40 -14.58
N PHE A 259 -9.72 -10.11 -13.35
CA PHE A 259 -10.44 -8.90 -12.98
C PHE A 259 -9.55 -8.07 -12.07
N VAL A 260 -8.97 -7.02 -12.64
CA VAL A 260 -8.01 -6.13 -11.97
C VAL A 260 -8.76 -5.01 -11.25
N LEU A 261 -8.38 -4.73 -10.00
CA LEU A 261 -8.98 -3.67 -9.18
C LEU A 261 -7.98 -2.54 -8.92
N PRO A 262 -8.46 -1.29 -8.72
CA PRO A 262 -7.57 -0.15 -8.56
C PRO A 262 -7.04 -0.06 -7.13
N ASN A 263 -5.72 -0.05 -6.99
CA ASN A 263 -5.03 0.33 -5.75
C ASN A 263 -3.87 1.29 -6.07
N ALA A 264 -4.09 2.57 -5.78
CA ALA A 264 -3.07 3.61 -5.91
C ALA A 264 -2.33 3.88 -4.59
N THR A 265 -2.72 3.21 -3.50
CA THR A 265 -2.21 3.52 -2.15
C THR A 265 -0.91 2.80 -1.81
N TYR A 266 -0.74 1.59 -2.33
CA TYR A 266 0.49 0.79 -2.21
C TYR A 266 0.47 -0.34 -3.25
N GLY A 267 1.53 -1.14 -3.25
CA GLY A 267 1.63 -2.38 -4.05
C GLY A 267 3.00 -2.52 -4.68
N SER A 268 3.26 -3.66 -5.33
CA SER A 268 4.56 -3.94 -5.95
C SER A 268 4.95 -2.99 -7.07
N TRP A 269 4.01 -2.18 -7.59
CA TRP A 269 4.30 -1.12 -8.56
C TRP A 269 5.16 0.00 -7.96
N GLU A 270 5.01 0.30 -6.66
CA GLU A 270 5.73 1.38 -5.99
C GLU A 270 7.24 1.08 -5.84
N PRO A 271 7.67 -0.05 -5.24
CA PRO A 271 9.09 -0.36 -5.12
C PRO A 271 9.80 -0.56 -6.45
N ALA A 272 9.07 -0.88 -7.53
CA ALA A 272 9.63 -0.94 -8.87
C ALA A 272 10.19 0.42 -9.35
N LEU A 273 9.79 1.55 -8.72
CA LEU A 273 10.26 2.90 -9.03
C LEU A 273 11.57 3.27 -8.31
N PHE A 274 11.98 2.49 -7.29
CA PHE A 274 13.20 2.73 -6.50
C PHE A 274 14.02 1.45 -6.32
N ASN A 275 14.11 0.62 -7.37
CA ASN A 275 14.95 -0.60 -7.40
C ASN A 275 14.60 -1.65 -6.33
N ASN A 276 13.38 -1.63 -5.80
CA ASN A 276 12.91 -2.49 -4.73
C ASN A 276 13.63 -2.31 -3.38
N ASP A 277 14.37 -1.21 -3.21
CA ASP A 277 15.15 -0.95 -2.01
C ASP A 277 14.31 -0.23 -0.95
N TRP A 278 13.62 -1.01 -0.12
CA TRP A 278 12.92 -0.49 1.06
C TRP A 278 13.87 -0.06 2.19
N SER A 279 15.17 -0.39 2.13
CA SER A 279 16.15 0.05 3.11
C SER A 279 16.62 1.49 2.87
N ALA A 280 16.39 2.03 1.67
CA ALA A 280 16.67 3.42 1.35
C ALA A 280 15.81 4.39 2.19
N PRO A 281 16.39 5.52 2.66
CA PRO A 281 15.64 6.55 3.36
C PRO A 281 14.40 7.02 2.57
N ARG A 282 13.33 7.37 3.29
CA ARG A 282 12.06 7.84 2.69
C ARG A 282 12.25 8.96 1.66
N GLU A 283 13.11 9.93 1.96
CA GLU A 283 13.44 11.04 1.05
C GLU A 283 14.10 10.57 -0.26
N GLU A 284 14.97 9.55 -0.20
CA GLU A 284 15.61 9.01 -1.39
C GLU A 284 14.62 8.23 -2.26
N ARG A 285 13.74 7.44 -1.63
CA ARG A 285 12.64 6.77 -2.34
C ARG A 285 11.71 7.77 -3.02
N HIS A 286 11.33 8.85 -2.32
CA HIS A 286 10.55 9.94 -2.89
C HIS A 286 11.25 10.58 -4.10
N ARG A 287 12.54 10.92 -3.98
CA ARG A 287 13.33 11.47 -5.09
C ARG A 287 13.37 10.55 -6.31
N LEU A 288 13.56 9.24 -6.11
CA LEU A 288 13.55 8.25 -7.20
C LEU A 288 12.16 8.14 -7.84
N LYS A 289 11.07 8.16 -7.06
CA LYS A 289 9.70 8.20 -7.58
C LYS A 289 9.46 9.42 -8.46
N VAL A 290 9.89 10.61 -8.02
CA VAL A 290 9.79 11.84 -8.83
C VAL A 290 10.53 11.69 -10.16
N ASN A 291 11.76 11.16 -10.14
CA ASN A 291 12.55 10.95 -11.36
C ASN A 291 11.94 9.92 -12.32
N ALA A 292 11.11 9.00 -11.83
CA ALA A 292 10.45 8.00 -12.64
C ALA A 292 9.20 8.52 -13.37
N LEU A 293 8.72 9.72 -13.05
CA LEU A 293 7.58 10.34 -13.72
C LEU A 293 7.97 10.81 -15.13
N ARG A 294 7.06 10.62 -16.08
CA ARG A 294 7.21 11.10 -17.46
C ARG A 294 6.78 12.56 -17.53
N VAL A 295 7.57 13.39 -18.22
CA VAL A 295 7.33 14.84 -18.38
C VAL A 295 7.28 15.28 -19.84
N ASP A 296 7.47 14.34 -20.76
CA ASP A 296 7.51 14.48 -22.22
C ASP A 296 6.66 13.42 -22.94
#